data_AF-A0A845Z8P6-F1
#
_entry.id   AF-A0A845Z8P6-F1
#
_cell.length_a   1.000
_cell.length_b   1.000
_cell.length_c   1.000
_cell.angle_alpha   90.00
_cell.angle_beta   90.00
_cell.angle_gamma   90.00
#
_symmetry.space_group_name_H-M   'P 1'
#
loop_
_entity.id
_entity.type
_entity.pdbx_description
1 polymer ?
#
loop_
_entity_poly.entity_id
_entity_poly.type
_entity_poly.pdbx_seq_one_letter_code
_entity_poly.pdbx_strand_id
1 'polypeptide(L)'
;MRTSFPSSTISGPDCIDSKTIHLKSLRIRIYPEKHLLGIWKKWLAASRYCFNQAIAYQRKHGLISKYDLRKVVLKNESLPDWIKESPYHLKVNAIYDANAAFQASRQSGKNQQLAGKFRSVRDRIQSIKFRVEDFKKGTWLPSITFMIKYPCIRSNSYY
;
A
#
# COMPACT_ATOMS: atom_id res chain seq x y z
N MET A 1 29.57 -33.12 -37.35
CA MET A 1 29.70 -31.69 -36.97
C MET A 1 29.29 -31.58 -35.51
N ARG A 2 30.23 -31.27 -34.61
CA ARG A 2 30.05 -31.28 -33.14
C ARG A 2 30.22 -29.84 -32.68
N THR A 3 29.22 -29.24 -32.03
CA THR A 3 29.36 -27.93 -31.38
C THR A 3 28.89 -28.03 -29.94
N SER A 4 29.80 -27.70 -29.03
CA SER A 4 29.67 -27.76 -27.58
C SER A 4 28.98 -26.52 -27.02
N PHE A 5 28.26 -26.69 -25.90
CA PHE A 5 27.75 -25.59 -25.08
C PHE A 5 28.83 -25.14 -24.08
N PRO A 6 29.09 -23.84 -23.90
CA PRO A 6 29.90 -23.36 -22.79
C PRO A 6 29.08 -23.40 -21.49
N SER A 7 29.59 -24.10 -20.48
CA SER A 7 29.14 -23.99 -19.09
C SER A 7 29.72 -22.71 -18.49
N SER A 8 28.87 -21.82 -17.99
CA SER A 8 29.32 -20.68 -17.19
C SER A 8 29.24 -21.02 -15.71
N THR A 9 30.41 -21.12 -15.09
CA THR A 9 30.60 -21.20 -13.64
C THR A 9 30.03 -19.95 -12.97
N ILE A 10 29.13 -20.13 -12.01
CA ILE A 10 28.62 -19.05 -11.16
C ILE A 10 29.66 -18.82 -10.04
N SER A 11 30.30 -17.65 -10.04
CA SER A 11 30.99 -17.15 -8.85
C SER A 11 29.96 -16.45 -7.95
N GLY A 12 30.01 -16.72 -6.65
CA GLY A 12 29.08 -16.14 -5.67
C GLY A 12 29.18 -14.61 -5.62
N PRO A 13 28.07 -13.88 -5.43
CA PRO A 13 28.12 -12.43 -5.45
C PRO A 13 28.65 -11.88 -4.11
N ASP A 14 29.79 -11.22 -4.19
CA ASP A 14 30.25 -10.28 -3.18
C ASP A 14 29.25 -9.12 -3.06
N CYS A 15 28.86 -8.81 -1.82
CA CYS A 15 27.92 -7.75 -1.49
C CYS A 15 28.59 -6.39 -1.73
N ILE A 16 28.38 -5.79 -2.91
CA ILE A 16 28.92 -4.47 -3.23
C ILE A 16 28.17 -3.39 -2.44
N ASP A 17 28.95 -2.63 -1.66
CA ASP A 17 28.53 -1.44 -0.92
C ASP A 17 27.91 -0.40 -1.87
N SER A 18 26.65 -0.08 -1.62
CA SER A 18 25.86 0.79 -2.49
C SER A 18 26.15 2.26 -2.18
N LYS A 19 27.03 2.87 -2.98
CA LYS A 19 27.11 4.34 -3.10
C LYS A 19 25.71 4.89 -3.38
N THR A 20 25.14 5.52 -2.36
CA THR A 20 23.76 6.00 -2.34
C THR A 20 23.63 7.24 -3.21
N ILE A 21 22.97 7.09 -4.36
CA ILE A 21 22.49 8.22 -5.15
C ILE A 21 21.33 8.85 -4.37
N HIS A 22 21.45 10.12 -3.96
CA HIS A 22 20.46 10.84 -3.15
C HIS A 22 19.14 11.09 -3.90
N LEU A 23 18.34 10.04 -4.11
CA LEU A 23 16.97 10.16 -4.60
C LEU A 23 16.02 10.36 -3.41
N LYS A 24 15.10 11.34 -3.52
CA LYS A 24 14.06 11.60 -2.51
C LYS A 24 13.07 10.43 -2.32
N SER A 25 13.02 9.48 -3.27
CA SER A 25 12.19 8.27 -3.23
C SER A 25 12.80 7.15 -4.09
N LEU A 26 12.72 5.90 -3.61
CA LEU A 26 13.16 4.71 -4.35
C LEU A 26 11.97 3.91 -4.90
N ARG A 27 12.01 3.53 -6.17
CA ARG A 27 11.03 2.60 -6.78
C ARG A 27 11.61 1.19 -6.79
N ILE A 28 11.12 0.34 -5.90
CA ILE A 28 11.62 -1.03 -5.73
C ILE A 28 10.55 -2.03 -6.18
N ARG A 29 10.94 -3.00 -7.01
CA ARG A 29 10.08 -4.13 -7.36
C ARG A 29 10.26 -5.23 -6.32
N ILE A 30 9.20 -5.51 -5.57
CA ILE A 30 9.20 -6.56 -4.55
C ILE A 30 8.48 -7.78 -5.12
N TYR A 31 9.11 -8.95 -4.97
CA TYR A 31 8.50 -10.25 -5.29
C TYR A 31 8.18 -10.97 -3.97
N PRO A 32 6.99 -10.75 -3.40
CA PRO A 32 6.62 -11.38 -2.14
C PRO A 32 6.38 -12.89 -2.34
N GLU A 33 6.67 -13.66 -1.30
CA GLU A 33 6.26 -15.06 -1.19
C GLU A 33 4.71 -15.18 -1.28
N LYS A 34 4.18 -16.31 -1.73
CA LYS A 34 2.73 -16.52 -1.94
C LYS A 34 1.90 -16.18 -0.70
N HIS A 35 2.37 -16.56 0.49
CA HIS A 35 1.69 -16.26 1.76
C HIS A 35 1.67 -14.75 2.06
N LEU A 36 2.83 -14.08 1.92
CA LEU A 36 2.95 -12.63 2.10
C LEU A 36 2.05 -11.86 1.11
N LEU A 37 1.99 -12.33 -0.14
CA LEU A 37 1.10 -11.75 -1.15
C LEU A 37 -0.38 -11.82 -0.73
N GLY A 38 -0.79 -12.91 -0.09
CA GLY A 38 -2.14 -13.06 0.48
C GLY A 38 -2.43 -12.00 1.53
N ILE A 39 -1.51 -11.80 2.48
CA ILE A 39 -1.61 -10.76 3.52
C ILE A 39 -1.69 -9.37 2.89
N TRP A 40 -0.81 -9.07 1.92
CA TRP A 40 -0.78 -7.79 1.24
C TRP A 40 -2.09 -7.50 0.49
N LYS A 41 -2.66 -8.52 -0.17
CA LYS A 41 -3.97 -8.39 -0.83
C LYS A 41 -5.10 -8.14 0.17
N LYS A 42 -5.09 -8.79 1.35
CA LYS A 42 -6.05 -8.51 2.44
C LYS A 42 -5.95 -7.06 2.89
N TRP A 43 -4.74 -6.58 3.15
CA TRP A 43 -4.49 -5.19 3.54
C TRP A 43 -4.94 -4.19 2.46
N LEU A 44 -4.68 -4.50 1.19
CA LEU A 44 -5.12 -3.68 0.06
C LEU A 44 -6.64 -3.59 -0.02
N ALA A 45 -7.32 -4.72 0.18
CA ALA A 45 -8.77 -4.78 0.23
C ALA A 45 -9.34 -3.96 1.40
N ALA A 46 -8.73 -4.05 2.58
CA ALA A 46 -9.14 -3.29 3.76
C ALA A 46 -8.96 -1.77 3.56
N SER A 47 -7.81 -1.35 3.01
CA SER A 47 -7.56 0.04 2.63
C SER A 47 -8.63 0.56 1.67
N ARG A 48 -8.90 -0.19 0.58
CA ARG A 48 -9.92 0.18 -0.41
C ARG A 48 -11.31 0.30 0.21
N TYR A 49 -11.68 -0.64 1.08
CA TYR A 49 -12.97 -0.59 1.78
C TYR A 49 -13.08 0.69 2.62
N CYS A 50 -12.11 0.96 3.49
CA CYS A 50 -12.13 2.14 4.36
C CYS A 50 -12.15 3.44 3.54
N PHE A 51 -11.40 3.51 2.44
CA PHE A 51 -11.42 4.64 1.51
C PHE A 51 -12.82 4.83 0.91
N ASN A 52 -13.44 3.77 0.38
CA ASN A 52 -14.74 3.86 -0.27
C ASN A 52 -15.86 4.20 0.72
N GLN A 53 -15.81 3.65 1.94
CA GLN A 53 -16.74 4.00 3.01
C GLN A 53 -16.63 5.47 3.40
N ALA A 54 -15.40 5.99 3.51
CA ALA A 54 -15.16 7.40 3.79
C ALA A 54 -15.75 8.31 2.70
N ILE A 55 -15.51 8.02 1.42
CA ILE A 55 -16.13 8.78 0.31
C ILE A 55 -17.66 8.68 0.34
N ALA A 56 -18.21 7.49 0.57
CA ALA A 56 -19.66 7.28 0.63
C ALA A 56 -20.30 8.11 1.75
N TYR A 57 -19.66 8.16 2.92
CA TYR A 57 -20.11 8.98 4.03
C TYR A 57 -20.06 10.47 3.69
N GLN A 58 -18.95 10.96 3.16
CA GLN A 58 -18.80 12.38 2.81
C GLN A 58 -19.74 12.83 1.68
N ARG A 59 -20.07 11.95 0.73
CA ARG A 59 -21.09 12.23 -0.29
C ARG A 59 -22.47 12.44 0.32
N LYS A 60 -22.81 11.74 1.40
CA LYS A 60 -24.09 11.86 2.11
C LYS A 60 -24.12 13.07 3.06
N HIS A 61 -23.07 13.25 3.85
CA HIS A 61 -23.07 14.20 4.98
C HIS A 61 -22.22 15.48 4.75
N GLY A 62 -21.49 15.55 3.64
CA GLY A 62 -20.60 16.67 3.32
C GLY A 62 -19.17 16.49 3.83
N LEU A 63 -18.38 17.56 3.69
CA LEU A 63 -16.99 17.58 4.15
C LEU A 63 -16.94 17.69 5.68
N ILE A 64 -16.25 16.76 6.32
CA ILE A 64 -15.94 16.78 7.75
C ILE A 64 -14.45 16.63 7.99
N SER A 65 -13.99 16.93 9.20
CA SER A 65 -12.61 16.73 9.62
C SER A 65 -12.16 15.28 9.42
N LYS A 66 -10.92 15.08 8.96
CA LYS A 66 -10.31 13.75 8.78
C LYS A 66 -10.35 12.91 10.06
N TYR A 67 -10.24 13.53 11.24
CA TYR A 67 -10.23 12.84 12.52
C TYR A 67 -11.61 12.32 12.90
N ASP A 68 -12.67 13.08 12.61
CA ASP A 68 -14.03 12.66 12.88
C ASP A 68 -14.50 11.64 11.85
N LEU A 69 -14.09 11.79 10.59
CA LEU A 69 -14.33 10.78 9.56
C LEU A 69 -13.72 9.43 9.95
N ARG A 70 -12.52 9.42 10.52
CA ARG A 70 -11.89 8.21 11.07
C ARG A 70 -12.74 7.58 12.16
N LYS A 71 -13.23 8.37 13.12
CA LYS A 71 -14.07 7.86 14.23
C LYS A 71 -15.33 7.23 13.66
N VAL A 72 -16.03 7.91 12.75
CA VAL A 72 -17.26 7.40 12.15
C VAL A 72 -17.00 6.10 11.39
N VAL A 73 -16.02 6.08 10.47
CA VAL A 73 -15.77 4.91 9.63
C VAL A 73 -15.30 3.69 10.44
N LEU A 74 -14.45 3.89 11.47
CA LEU A 74 -13.84 2.79 12.21
C LEU A 74 -14.59 2.37 13.48
N LYS A 75 -15.39 3.25 14.11
CA LYS A 75 -16.20 2.90 15.28
C LYS A 75 -17.56 2.29 14.92
N ASN A 76 -17.87 2.14 13.64
CA ASN A 76 -19.06 1.41 13.20
C ASN A 76 -18.99 -0.03 13.72
N GLU A 77 -19.96 -0.44 14.54
CA GLU A 77 -20.04 -1.82 15.07
C GLU A 77 -20.16 -2.86 13.94
N SER A 78 -20.79 -2.47 12.82
CA SER A 78 -20.94 -3.27 11.61
C SER A 78 -19.65 -3.46 10.79
N LEU A 79 -18.47 -3.12 11.32
CA LEU A 79 -17.21 -3.31 10.58
C LEU A 79 -16.90 -4.82 10.45
N PRO A 80 -16.68 -5.36 9.24
CA PRO A 80 -16.31 -6.76 9.06
C PRO A 80 -15.02 -7.13 9.79
N ASP A 81 -14.94 -8.36 10.30
CA ASP A 81 -13.81 -8.79 11.16
C ASP A 81 -12.46 -8.79 10.43
N TRP A 82 -12.43 -9.19 9.16
CA TRP A 82 -11.22 -9.13 8.32
C TRP A 82 -10.66 -7.70 8.17
N ILE A 83 -11.48 -6.67 8.37
CA ILE A 83 -11.04 -5.27 8.43
C ILE A 83 -10.50 -4.94 9.82
N LYS A 84 -11.14 -5.43 10.88
CA LYS A 84 -10.65 -5.23 12.26
C LYS A 84 -9.23 -5.79 12.43
N GLU A 85 -8.98 -6.98 11.90
CA GLU A 85 -7.67 -7.66 11.87
C GLU A 85 -6.59 -6.89 11.11
N SER A 86 -6.97 -6.07 10.12
CA SER A 86 -6.01 -5.32 9.32
C SER A 86 -5.31 -4.22 10.14
N PRO A 87 -4.04 -3.88 9.83
CA PRO A 87 -3.27 -2.87 10.56
C PRO A 87 -4.01 -1.55 10.68
N TYR A 88 -4.05 -1.00 11.90
CA TYR A 88 -4.83 0.21 12.20
C TYR A 88 -4.41 1.41 11.33
N HIS A 89 -3.12 1.70 11.25
CA HIS A 89 -2.60 2.87 10.54
C HIS A 89 -2.87 2.85 9.04
N LEU A 90 -2.91 1.64 8.46
CA LEU A 90 -3.23 1.45 7.06
C LEU A 90 -4.66 1.87 6.74
N LYS A 91 -5.62 1.49 7.60
CA LYS A 91 -7.02 1.91 7.51
C LYS A 91 -7.16 3.42 7.68
N VAL A 92 -6.47 3.99 8.67
CA VAL A 92 -6.49 5.44 8.94
C VAL A 92 -5.93 6.24 7.76
N ASN A 93 -4.80 5.82 7.19
CA ASN A 93 -4.20 6.47 6.03
C ASN A 93 -5.15 6.47 4.82
N ALA A 94 -5.86 5.36 4.60
CA ALA A 94 -6.86 5.26 3.53
C ALA A 94 -8.02 6.26 3.73
N ILE A 95 -8.47 6.47 4.97
CA ILE A 95 -9.52 7.44 5.30
C ILE A 95 -9.04 8.87 5.10
N TYR A 96 -7.79 9.17 5.48
CA TYR A 96 -7.21 10.50 5.27
C TYR A 96 -7.01 10.81 3.78
N ASP A 97 -6.58 9.83 3.00
CA ASP A 97 -6.51 9.94 1.54
C ASP A 97 -7.89 10.21 0.92
N ALA A 98 -8.94 9.55 1.41
CA ALA A 98 -10.31 9.77 0.95
C ALA A 98 -10.77 11.20 1.24
N ASN A 99 -10.52 11.69 2.46
CA ASN A 99 -10.86 13.06 2.86
C ASN A 99 -10.18 14.10 1.96
N ALA A 100 -8.88 13.95 1.72
CA ALA A 100 -8.11 14.82 0.85
C ALA A 100 -8.62 14.77 -0.61
N ALA A 101 -8.89 13.56 -1.13
CA ALA A 101 -9.42 13.39 -2.48
C ALA A 101 -10.82 14.00 -2.66
N PHE A 102 -11.67 13.88 -1.65
CA PHE A 102 -12.99 14.51 -1.62
C PHE A 102 -12.88 16.04 -1.60
N GLN A 103 -12.05 16.58 -0.69
CA GLN A 103 -11.82 18.02 -0.58
C GLN A 103 -11.28 18.61 -1.89
N ALA A 104 -10.24 18.00 -2.47
CA ALA A 104 -9.68 18.43 -3.75
C ALA A 104 -10.75 18.40 -4.86
N SER A 105 -11.58 17.35 -4.90
CA SER A 105 -12.66 17.25 -5.87
C SER A 105 -13.74 18.32 -5.69
N ARG A 106 -14.03 18.74 -4.46
CA ARG A 106 -14.96 19.86 -4.18
C ARG A 106 -14.34 21.19 -4.60
N GLN A 107 -13.05 21.39 -4.36
CA GLN A 107 -12.31 22.58 -4.80
C GLN A 107 -12.26 22.70 -6.33
N SER A 108 -12.20 21.59 -7.06
CA SER A 108 -12.31 21.56 -8.52
C SER A 108 -13.74 21.74 -9.06
N GLY A 109 -14.71 22.12 -8.21
CA GLY A 109 -16.08 22.42 -8.62
C GLY A 109 -17.01 21.20 -8.78
N LYS A 110 -16.59 19.98 -8.39
CA LYS A 110 -17.51 18.83 -8.49
C LYS A 110 -18.59 18.90 -7.43
N ASN A 111 -19.80 18.54 -7.81
CA ASN A 111 -20.94 18.36 -6.90
C ASN A 111 -20.62 17.35 -5.80
N GLN A 112 -21.22 17.53 -4.63
CA GLN A 112 -20.98 16.69 -3.45
C GLN A 112 -21.16 15.20 -3.76
N GLN A 113 -22.21 14.84 -4.49
CA GLN A 113 -22.52 13.46 -4.86
C GLN A 113 -21.49 12.83 -5.82
N LEU A 114 -20.76 13.66 -6.57
CA LEU A 114 -19.73 13.25 -7.53
C LEU A 114 -18.30 13.49 -7.02
N ALA A 115 -18.16 14.05 -5.81
CA ALA A 115 -16.87 14.38 -5.24
C ALA A 115 -16.16 13.12 -4.74
N GLY A 116 -14.86 13.03 -5.08
CA GLY A 116 -14.01 11.88 -4.80
C GLY A 116 -14.39 10.63 -5.60
N LYS A 117 -13.44 10.05 -6.34
CA LYS A 117 -13.68 8.81 -7.11
C LYS A 117 -13.50 7.59 -6.20
N PHE A 118 -14.45 6.66 -6.19
CA PHE A 118 -14.28 5.36 -5.53
C PHE A 118 -13.11 4.58 -6.14
N ARG A 119 -12.38 3.86 -5.31
CA ARG A 119 -11.32 2.94 -5.74
C ARG A 119 -11.93 1.61 -6.16
N SER A 120 -11.53 1.12 -7.33
CA SER A 120 -11.99 -0.15 -7.89
C SER A 120 -11.00 -1.28 -7.60
N VAL A 121 -11.53 -2.51 -7.51
CA VAL A 121 -10.71 -3.73 -7.49
C VAL A 121 -9.94 -3.88 -8.81
N ARG A 122 -10.49 -3.35 -9.91
CA ARG A 122 -9.95 -3.46 -11.28
C ARG A 122 -9.02 -2.31 -11.66
N ASP A 123 -8.73 -1.40 -10.74
CA ASP A 123 -7.78 -0.32 -11.00
C ASP A 123 -6.40 -0.91 -11.34
N ARG A 124 -5.78 -0.42 -12.42
CA ARG A 124 -4.47 -0.90 -12.89
C ARG A 124 -3.37 -0.73 -11.83
N ILE A 125 -3.52 0.28 -10.98
CA ILE A 125 -2.57 0.62 -9.92
C ILE A 125 -3.36 0.70 -8.62
N GLN A 126 -2.89 -0.05 -7.62
CA GLN A 126 -3.44 -0.02 -6.26
C GLN A 126 -2.29 0.25 -5.30
N SER A 127 -2.51 1.17 -4.36
CA SER A 127 -1.47 1.64 -3.45
C SER A 127 -1.91 1.53 -2.00
N ILE A 128 -0.91 1.25 -1.15
CA ILE A 128 -1.02 1.24 0.30
C ILE A 128 0.07 2.17 0.83
N LYS A 129 -0.31 3.03 1.79
CA LYS A 129 0.64 3.92 2.46
C LYS A 129 0.98 3.37 3.84
N PHE A 130 2.26 3.14 4.03
CA PHE A 130 2.85 2.80 5.33
C PHE A 130 3.48 4.04 5.94
N ARG A 131 3.57 4.08 7.26
CA ARG A 131 4.39 5.08 7.96
C ARG A 131 5.84 4.61 8.00
N VAL A 132 6.76 5.54 8.19
CA VAL A 132 8.19 5.21 8.33
C VAL A 132 8.43 4.28 9.52
N GLU A 133 7.70 4.48 10.61
CA GLU A 133 7.77 3.64 11.82
C GLU A 133 7.23 2.21 11.62
N ASP A 134 6.45 1.95 10.55
CA ASP A 134 5.97 0.62 10.23
C ASP A 134 7.09 -0.23 9.58
N PHE A 135 8.19 0.38 9.13
CA PHE A 135 9.38 -0.30 8.63
C PHE A 135 10.41 -0.46 9.75
N LYS A 136 10.66 -1.69 10.19
CA LYS A 136 11.67 -1.99 11.21
C LYS A 136 12.42 -3.27 10.85
N LYS A 137 13.72 -3.32 11.16
CA LYS A 137 14.59 -4.50 10.92
C LYS A 137 14.52 -5.03 9.48
N GLY A 138 14.51 -4.12 8.49
CA GLY A 138 14.47 -4.48 7.07
C GLY A 138 13.13 -5.04 6.57
N THR A 139 12.07 -4.98 7.38
CA THR A 139 10.78 -5.63 7.12
C THR A 139 9.62 -4.66 7.40
N TRP A 140 8.58 -4.70 6.56
CA TRP A 140 7.35 -3.92 6.76
C TRP A 140 6.39 -4.63 7.72
N LEU A 141 5.97 -3.96 8.79
CA LEU A 141 5.12 -4.48 9.86
C LEU A 141 5.63 -5.81 10.44
N PRO A 142 6.85 -5.85 10.99
CA PRO A 142 7.51 -7.09 11.37
C PRO A 142 6.81 -7.84 12.50
N SER A 143 5.90 -7.24 13.27
CA SER A 143 5.07 -8.00 14.22
C SER A 143 4.08 -8.95 13.54
N ILE A 144 3.70 -8.65 12.29
CA ILE A 144 2.71 -9.41 11.50
C ILE A 144 3.42 -10.22 10.41
N THR A 145 4.58 -9.76 9.94
CA THR A 145 5.37 -10.38 8.87
C THR A 145 6.67 -11.05 9.37
N PHE A 146 6.87 -11.17 10.70
CA PHE A 146 8.12 -11.65 11.34
C PHE A 146 8.69 -12.94 10.73
N MET A 147 7.82 -13.83 10.23
CA MET A 147 8.23 -15.12 9.67
C MET A 147 8.67 -15.05 8.20
N ILE A 148 8.76 -13.87 7.56
CA ILE A 148 9.00 -13.77 6.12
C ILE A 148 10.23 -12.89 5.87
N LYS A 149 11.38 -13.54 5.65
CA LYS A 149 12.58 -12.89 5.12
C LYS A 149 12.28 -12.40 3.70
N TYR A 150 12.39 -11.09 3.46
CA TYR A 150 12.37 -10.58 2.08
C TYR A 150 13.63 -11.09 1.35
N PRO A 151 13.50 -11.78 0.20
CA PRO A 151 14.65 -11.98 -0.66
C PRO A 151 15.11 -10.60 -1.16
N CYS A 152 16.41 -10.42 -1.14
CA CYS A 152 17.14 -9.18 -1.40
C CYS A 152 16.48 -8.28 -2.46
N ILE A 153 16.40 -6.99 -2.16
CA ILE A 153 15.88 -5.94 -3.03
C ILE A 153 16.69 -5.94 -4.33
N ARG A 154 16.17 -6.58 -5.39
CA ARG A 154 16.74 -6.47 -6.74
C ARG A 154 16.25 -5.18 -7.37
N SER A 155 17.06 -4.12 -7.26
CA SER A 155 16.93 -2.94 -8.11
C SER A 155 17.35 -3.32 -9.53
N ASN A 156 16.39 -3.59 -10.41
CA ASN A 156 16.66 -3.59 -11.85
C ASN A 156 16.61 -2.13 -12.33
N SER A 157 17.78 -1.50 -12.42
CA SER A 157 17.96 -0.31 -13.24
C SER A 157 17.90 -0.77 -14.70
N TYR A 158 16.89 -0.34 -15.44
CA TYR A 158 16.95 -0.33 -16.89
C TYR A 158 17.60 1.01 -17.27
N TYR A 159 18.67 0.91 -18.06
CA TYR A 159 19.38 2.02 -18.69
C TYR A 159 18.42 2.90 -19.50
#